data_AF-X1LKL8-F1
#
_entry.id   AF-X1LKL8-F1
#
_cell.length_a   1.000
_cell.length_b   1.000
_cell.length_c   1.000
_cell.angle_alpha   90.00
_cell.angle_beta   90.00
_cell.angle_gamma   90.00
#
_symmetry.space_group_name_H-M   'P 1'
#
loop_
_entity.id
_entity.type
_entity.pdbx_description
1 polymer ?
#
loop_
_entity_poly.entity_id
_entity_poly.type
_entity_poly.pdbx_seq_one_letter_code
_entity_poly.pdbx_strand_id
1 'polypeptide(L)'
;EGKIYGDLAQAFGKKGVQALLIEIALPEIEAEADRLLGRMTDNRMHVKIETQRQTKKGDLLETLDINISDELGTRNYEMFSGGEAFRINFAIRIALSKLLAKRAGAPLPTLVIDEGFGTQDSAGIEKLKEAINSIQDDFDKILVITHIEELRDAFPTRIDVIKTAEGSTLEVS
;
A
#
# COMPACT_ATOMS: atom_id res chain seq x y z
N GLU A 1 19.85 31.85 -25.08
CA GLU A 1 20.24 30.81 -24.10
C GLU A 1 19.34 30.74 -22.86
N GLY A 2 19.01 31.86 -22.19
CA GLY A 2 18.17 31.82 -20.97
C GLY A 2 16.74 31.26 -21.10
N LYS A 3 16.13 31.35 -22.29
CA LYS A 3 14.77 30.84 -22.54
C LYS A 3 14.71 29.31 -22.54
N ILE A 4 15.69 28.65 -23.17
CA ILE A 4 15.80 27.17 -23.21
C ILE A 4 16.01 26.62 -21.80
N TYR A 5 16.84 27.28 -20.99
CA TYR A 5 17.05 26.87 -19.61
C TYR A 5 15.76 26.98 -18.78
N GLY A 6 14.98 28.06 -18.95
CA GLY A 6 13.68 28.21 -18.30
C GLY A 6 12.68 27.13 -18.70
N ASP A 7 12.60 26.83 -20.00
CA ASP A 7 11.71 25.80 -20.53
C ASP A 7 12.10 24.40 -20.01
N LEU A 8 13.40 24.07 -19.98
CA LEU A 8 13.89 22.81 -19.41
C LEU A 8 13.67 22.74 -17.90
N ALA A 9 13.89 23.83 -17.15
CA ALA A 9 13.65 23.86 -15.71
C ALA A 9 12.17 23.64 -15.37
N GLN A 10 11.25 24.17 -16.19
CA GLN A 10 9.82 23.90 -16.05
C GLN A 10 9.48 22.46 -16.44
N ALA A 11 10.00 21.99 -17.58
CA ALA A 11 9.75 20.64 -18.08
C ALA A 11 10.26 19.55 -17.13
N PHE A 12 11.42 19.72 -16.49
CA PHE A 12 11.96 18.76 -15.52
C PHE A 12 11.55 19.06 -14.07
N GLY A 13 10.76 20.12 -13.86
CA GLY A 13 10.22 20.50 -12.55
C GLY A 13 9.05 19.63 -12.09
N LYS A 14 8.52 19.94 -10.89
CA LYS A 14 7.44 19.18 -10.23
C LYS A 14 6.15 19.07 -11.06
N LYS A 15 5.86 20.06 -11.88
CA LYS A 15 4.67 20.12 -12.76
C LYS A 15 4.92 19.63 -14.19
N GLY A 16 6.14 19.19 -14.50
CA GLY A 16 6.52 18.72 -15.82
C GLY A 16 6.57 17.19 -15.86
N VAL A 17 7.71 16.65 -16.27
CA VAL A 17 7.96 15.21 -16.43
C VAL A 17 7.65 14.43 -15.14
N GLN A 18 7.88 14.99 -13.96
CA GLN A 18 7.56 14.31 -12.69
C GLN A 18 6.06 14.04 -12.55
N ALA A 19 5.21 15.04 -12.80
CA ALA A 19 3.75 14.88 -12.77
C ALA A 19 3.29 13.90 -13.85
N LEU A 20 3.83 14.01 -15.06
CA LEU A 20 3.51 13.10 -16.16
C LEU A 20 3.86 11.63 -15.83
N LEU A 21 5.02 11.38 -15.21
CA LEU A 21 5.42 10.04 -14.80
C LEU A 21 4.48 9.46 -13.73
N ILE A 22 3.99 10.31 -12.83
CA ILE A 22 2.99 9.93 -11.83
C ILE A 22 1.66 9.60 -12.53
N GLU A 23 1.15 10.48 -13.39
CA GLU A 23 -0.10 10.26 -14.14
C GLU A 23 -0.08 8.97 -14.96
N ILE A 24 1.05 8.62 -15.58
CA ILE A 24 1.22 7.37 -16.32
C ILE A 24 1.23 6.15 -15.38
N ALA A 25 1.76 6.30 -14.15
CA ALA A 25 1.85 5.22 -13.18
C ALA A 25 0.52 4.94 -12.47
N LEU A 26 -0.30 5.98 -12.24
CA LEU A 26 -1.46 5.92 -11.38
C LEU A 26 -2.49 4.87 -11.80
N PRO A 27 -2.91 4.75 -13.08
CA PRO A 27 -3.91 3.75 -13.47
C PRO A 27 -3.50 2.31 -13.14
N GLU A 28 -2.20 2.00 -13.21
CA GLU A 28 -1.68 0.68 -12.86
C GLU A 28 -1.69 0.45 -11.34
N ILE A 29 -1.36 1.48 -10.56
CA ILE A 29 -1.41 1.43 -9.09
C ILE A 29 -2.85 1.27 -8.63
N GLU A 30 -3.77 2.08 -9.17
CA GLU A 30 -5.20 2.02 -8.88
C GLU A 30 -5.75 0.63 -9.18
N ALA A 31 -5.53 0.11 -10.39
CA ALA A 31 -6.07 -1.18 -10.80
C ALA A 31 -5.59 -2.33 -9.89
N GLU A 32 -4.31 -2.35 -9.53
CA GLU A 32 -3.78 -3.38 -8.65
C GLU A 32 -4.24 -3.19 -7.21
N ALA A 33 -4.29 -1.95 -6.70
CA ALA A 33 -4.81 -1.67 -5.37
C ALA A 33 -6.31 -2.04 -5.27
N ASP A 34 -7.11 -1.75 -6.29
CA ASP A 34 -8.53 -2.13 -6.35
C ASP A 34 -8.73 -3.63 -6.34
N ARG A 35 -7.92 -4.37 -7.12
CA ARG A 35 -7.98 -5.83 -7.15
C ARG A 35 -7.71 -6.42 -5.76
N LEU A 36 -6.72 -5.88 -5.05
CA LEU A 36 -6.37 -6.30 -3.69
C LEU A 36 -7.44 -5.92 -2.69
N LEU A 37 -7.89 -4.67 -2.73
CA LEU A 37 -8.89 -4.13 -1.82
C LEU A 37 -10.24 -4.84 -1.99
N GLY A 38 -10.62 -5.15 -3.23
CA GLY A 38 -11.81 -5.93 -3.55
C GLY A 38 -11.78 -7.32 -2.93
N ARG A 39 -10.65 -8.04 -2.97
CA ARG A 39 -10.49 -9.34 -2.30
C ARG A 39 -10.64 -9.25 -0.78
N MET A 40 -10.19 -8.15 -0.15
CA MET A 40 -10.27 -7.97 1.30
C MET A 40 -11.61 -7.42 1.79
N THR A 41 -12.46 -6.92 0.89
CA THR A 41 -13.68 -6.18 1.25
C THR A 41 -14.93 -6.74 0.58
N ASP A 42 -14.82 -7.89 -0.10
CA ASP A 42 -15.89 -8.48 -0.91
C ASP A 42 -16.39 -7.53 -2.02
N ASN A 43 -15.45 -6.84 -2.67
CA ASN A 43 -15.69 -5.80 -3.70
C ASN A 43 -16.57 -4.63 -3.23
N ARG A 44 -16.58 -4.33 -1.94
CA ARG A 44 -17.34 -3.19 -1.39
C ARG A 44 -16.59 -1.87 -1.39
N MET A 45 -15.27 -1.89 -1.59
CA MET A 45 -14.44 -0.69 -1.56
C MET A 45 -13.58 -0.60 -2.82
N HIS A 46 -13.53 0.59 -3.41
CA HIS A 46 -12.66 0.92 -4.55
C HIS A 46 -11.86 2.19 -4.27
N VAL A 47 -10.60 2.21 -4.68
CA VAL A 47 -9.67 3.32 -4.60
C VAL A 47 -9.59 4.07 -5.93
N LYS A 48 -9.57 5.39 -5.83
CA LYS A 48 -9.31 6.31 -6.92
C LYS A 48 -8.34 7.38 -6.46
N ILE A 49 -7.36 7.69 -7.27
CA ILE A 49 -6.30 8.66 -7.02
C ILE A 49 -6.47 9.80 -8.04
N GLU A 50 -6.85 10.97 -7.55
CA GLU A 50 -7.11 12.14 -8.39
C GLU A 50 -5.92 13.10 -8.33
N THR A 51 -5.37 13.44 -9.50
CA THR A 51 -4.22 14.36 -9.61
C THR A 51 -4.63 15.82 -9.61
N GLN A 52 -5.92 16.11 -9.71
CA GLN A 52 -6.44 17.46 -9.80
C GLN A 52 -7.71 17.60 -8.98
N ARG A 53 -7.79 18.70 -8.22
CA ARG A 53 -9.00 19.07 -7.47
C ARG A 53 -9.38 20.52 -7.79
N GLN A 54 -10.67 20.75 -7.99
CA GLN A 54 -11.18 22.10 -8.15
C GLN A 54 -11.32 22.79 -6.79
N THR A 55 -10.75 23.99 -6.67
CA THR A 55 -10.87 24.81 -5.48
C THR A 55 -12.26 25.47 -5.40
N LYS A 56 -12.64 25.98 -4.23
CA LYS A 56 -13.89 26.76 -4.05
C LYS A 56 -13.99 27.99 -4.95
N LYS A 57 -12.86 28.45 -5.52
CA LYS A 57 -12.78 29.61 -6.43
C LYS A 57 -12.86 29.20 -7.91
N GLY A 58 -12.93 27.90 -8.22
CA GLY A 58 -12.97 27.37 -9.57
C GLY A 58 -11.60 27.02 -10.16
N ASP A 59 -10.50 27.43 -9.52
CA ASP A 59 -9.14 27.12 -9.96
C ASP A 59 -8.83 25.62 -9.81
N LEU A 60 -8.08 25.06 -10.76
CA LEU A 60 -7.55 23.69 -10.69
C LEU A 60 -6.27 23.65 -9.85
N LEU A 61 -6.27 22.82 -8.82
CA LEU A 61 -5.12 22.55 -7.97
C LEU A 61 -4.56 21.16 -8.30
N GLU A 62 -3.29 21.12 -8.68
CA GLU A 62 -2.51 19.87 -8.77
C GLU A 62 -2.37 19.25 -7.37
N THR A 63 -2.81 18.01 -7.21
CA THR A 63 -2.85 17.28 -5.94
C THR A 63 -2.58 15.79 -6.18
N LEU A 64 -2.67 14.98 -5.13
CA LEU A 64 -2.69 13.52 -5.19
C LEU A 64 -3.69 13.03 -4.16
N ASP A 65 -4.97 13.26 -4.43
CA ASP A 65 -6.05 12.98 -3.50
C ASP A 65 -6.47 11.52 -3.64
N ILE A 66 -6.48 10.78 -2.52
CA ILE A 66 -6.96 9.39 -2.49
C ILE A 66 -8.41 9.39 -2.01
N ASN A 67 -9.30 9.00 -2.90
CA ASN A 67 -10.72 8.86 -2.65
C ASN A 67 -11.09 7.38 -2.68
N ILE A 68 -11.99 7.00 -1.78
CA ILE A 68 -12.48 5.62 -1.69
C ILE A 68 -13.99 5.65 -1.87
N SER A 69 -14.50 4.82 -2.76
CA SER A 69 -15.94 4.61 -2.92
C SER A 69 -16.38 3.32 -2.26
N ASP A 70 -17.42 3.40 -1.45
CA ASP A 70 -18.12 2.27 -0.83
C ASP A 70 -19.65 2.44 -0.91
N GLU A 71 -20.39 1.59 -0.20
CA GLU A 71 -21.86 1.61 -0.15
C GLU A 71 -22.46 2.94 0.35
N LEU A 72 -21.69 3.75 1.10
CA LEU A 72 -22.11 5.05 1.63
C LEU A 72 -21.75 6.20 0.67
N GLY A 73 -21.05 5.91 -0.42
CA GLY A 73 -20.63 6.87 -1.44
C GLY A 73 -19.12 7.03 -1.52
N THR A 74 -18.66 8.10 -2.16
CA THR A 74 -17.24 8.42 -2.30
C THR A 74 -16.80 9.45 -1.28
N ARG A 75 -15.76 9.14 -0.53
CA ARG A 75 -15.18 10.04 0.49
C ARG A 75 -13.65 9.97 0.49
N ASN A 76 -13.03 11.00 1.03
CA ASN A 76 -11.57 11.05 1.14
C ASN A 76 -11.08 9.96 2.09
N TYR A 77 -9.92 9.38 1.79
CA TYR A 77 -9.21 8.39 2.62
C TYR A 77 -9.16 8.76 4.11
N GLU A 78 -8.98 10.04 4.45
CA GLU A 78 -8.91 10.53 5.83
C GLU A 78 -10.18 10.28 6.67
N MET A 79 -11.32 9.97 6.03
CA MET A 79 -12.61 9.74 6.68
C MET A 79 -12.84 8.28 7.12
N PHE A 80 -11.93 7.37 6.79
CA PHE A 80 -12.07 5.94 7.09
C PHE A 80 -11.54 5.59 8.48
N SER A 81 -12.14 4.58 9.11
CA SER A 81 -11.70 4.08 10.42
C SER A 81 -10.30 3.46 10.31
N GLY A 82 -9.59 3.32 11.44
CA GLY A 82 -8.23 2.78 11.47
C GLY A 82 -8.09 1.41 10.77
N GLY A 83 -9.06 0.52 10.95
CA GLY A 83 -9.05 -0.80 10.31
C GLY A 83 -9.37 -0.79 8.81
N GLU A 84 -10.20 0.15 8.34
CA GLU A 84 -10.46 0.32 6.91
C GLU A 84 -9.26 0.98 6.22
N ALA A 85 -8.72 2.04 6.83
CA ALA A 85 -7.50 2.71 6.40
C ALA A 85 -6.33 1.72 6.31
N PHE A 86 -6.25 0.75 7.24
CA PHE A 86 -5.26 -0.32 7.17
C PHE A 86 -5.35 -1.13 5.86
N ARG A 87 -6.54 -1.64 5.50
CA ARG A 87 -6.74 -2.41 4.26
C ARG A 87 -6.41 -1.59 3.01
N ILE A 88 -6.82 -0.31 3.00
CA ILE A 88 -6.51 0.62 1.91
C ILE A 88 -4.98 0.81 1.78
N ASN A 89 -4.30 1.11 2.90
CA ASN A 89 -2.85 1.29 2.93
C ASN A 89 -2.11 0.04 2.49
N PHE A 90 -2.58 -1.13 2.94
CA PHE A 90 -2.01 -2.42 2.57
C PHE A 90 -2.10 -2.66 1.06
N ALA A 91 -3.29 -2.47 0.48
CA ALA A 91 -3.52 -2.61 -0.96
C ALA A 91 -2.61 -1.68 -1.78
N ILE A 92 -2.55 -0.39 -1.42
CA ILE A 92 -1.73 0.60 -2.12
C ILE A 92 -0.23 0.26 -2.03
N ARG A 93 0.27 -0.15 -0.85
CA ARG A 93 1.67 -0.53 -0.66
C ARG A 93 2.07 -1.72 -1.53
N ILE A 94 1.23 -2.75 -1.60
CA ILE A 94 1.50 -3.92 -2.44
C ILE A 94 1.43 -3.54 -3.93
N ALA A 95 0.43 -2.74 -4.33
CA ALA A 95 0.33 -2.25 -5.71
C ALA A 95 1.58 -1.48 -6.15
N LEU A 96 2.06 -0.56 -5.31
CA LEU A 96 3.32 0.16 -5.53
C LEU A 96 4.52 -0.79 -5.61
N SER A 97 4.62 -1.77 -4.72
CA SER A 97 5.72 -2.73 -4.68
C SER A 97 5.76 -3.57 -5.97
N LYS A 98 4.61 -4.04 -6.43
CA LYS A 98 4.48 -4.80 -7.68
C LYS A 98 4.82 -3.95 -8.91
N LEU A 99 4.35 -2.70 -8.96
CA LEU A 99 4.71 -1.76 -10.03
C LEU A 99 6.24 -1.56 -10.10
N LEU A 100 6.88 -1.31 -8.96
CA LEU A 100 8.33 -1.08 -8.91
C LEU A 100 9.11 -2.32 -9.35
N ALA A 101 8.72 -3.51 -8.90
CA ALA A 101 9.35 -4.76 -9.30
C ALA A 101 9.22 -5.00 -10.81
N LYS A 102 8.00 -4.83 -11.35
CA LYS A 102 7.73 -4.95 -12.79
C LYS A 102 8.57 -3.98 -13.62
N ARG A 103 8.70 -2.73 -13.20
CA ARG A 103 9.54 -1.71 -13.87
C ARG A 103 11.03 -2.04 -13.80
N ALA A 104 11.48 -2.68 -12.74
CA ALA A 104 12.85 -3.18 -12.61
C ALA A 104 13.12 -4.44 -13.46
N GLY A 105 12.10 -5.02 -14.09
CA GLY A 105 12.20 -6.29 -14.80
C GLY A 105 12.51 -7.46 -13.86
N ALA A 106 12.25 -7.30 -12.57
CA ALA A 106 12.52 -8.28 -11.54
C ALA A 106 11.21 -8.89 -11.04
N PRO A 107 11.14 -10.21 -10.80
CA PRO A 107 10.00 -10.77 -10.09
C PRO A 107 9.97 -10.22 -8.67
N LEU A 108 8.78 -10.18 -8.07
CA LEU A 108 8.61 -9.92 -6.63
C LEU A 108 8.21 -11.23 -5.93
N PRO A 109 9.10 -12.22 -5.83
CA PRO A 109 8.75 -13.54 -5.29
C PRO A 109 8.58 -13.51 -3.78
N THR A 110 9.10 -12.48 -3.10
CA THR A 110 9.13 -12.43 -1.64
C THR A 110 8.63 -11.09 -1.13
N LEU A 111 7.65 -11.16 -0.23
CA LEU A 111 7.18 -10.02 0.55
C LEU A 111 7.70 -10.14 1.97
N VAL A 112 8.36 -9.09 2.46
CA VAL A 112 8.76 -8.99 3.87
C VAL A 112 7.96 -7.87 4.51
N ILE A 113 7.31 -8.16 5.63
CA ILE A 113 6.54 -7.18 6.39
C ILE A 113 7.09 -7.12 7.80
N ASP A 114 7.63 -5.96 8.17
CA ASP A 114 8.30 -5.74 9.44
C ASP A 114 7.53 -4.75 10.30
N GLU A 115 7.05 -5.21 11.46
CA GLU A 115 6.36 -4.44 12.51
C GLU A 115 5.32 -3.41 12.01
N GLY A 116 4.79 -3.60 10.81
CA GLY A 116 3.90 -2.64 10.13
C GLY A 116 2.48 -2.61 10.67
N PHE A 117 2.24 -3.30 11.78
CA PHE A 117 0.92 -3.68 12.29
C PHE A 117 0.68 -3.24 13.75
N GLY A 118 1.54 -2.38 14.30
CA GLY A 118 1.46 -1.90 15.68
C GLY A 118 0.16 -1.14 16.03
N THR A 119 -0.33 -1.38 17.25
CA THR A 119 -1.61 -0.95 17.86
C THR A 119 -2.88 -1.25 17.09
N GLN A 120 -2.95 -2.41 16.42
CA GLN A 120 -4.25 -2.96 16.03
C GLN A 120 -4.92 -3.60 17.24
N ASP A 121 -6.21 -3.33 17.43
CA ASP A 121 -7.04 -4.12 18.34
C ASP A 121 -7.17 -5.56 17.80
N SER A 122 -7.74 -6.47 18.59
CA SER A 122 -7.94 -7.86 18.17
C SER A 122 -8.68 -7.96 16.83
N ALA A 123 -9.56 -7.00 16.51
CA ALA A 123 -10.24 -6.91 15.22
C ALA A 123 -9.27 -6.56 14.07
N GLY A 124 -8.36 -5.61 14.25
CA GLY A 124 -7.36 -5.25 13.24
C GLY A 124 -6.36 -6.38 12.95
N ILE A 125 -6.04 -7.22 13.95
CA ILE A 125 -5.20 -8.41 13.74
C ILE A 125 -5.90 -9.43 12.84
N GLU A 126 -7.18 -9.73 13.06
CA GLU A 126 -7.92 -10.63 12.17
C GLU A 126 -8.00 -10.10 10.74
N LYS A 127 -8.24 -8.79 10.57
CA LYS A 127 -8.22 -8.14 9.25
C LYS A 127 -6.87 -8.26 8.55
N LEU A 128 -5.78 -8.24 9.31
CA LEU A 128 -4.44 -8.45 8.78
C LEU A 128 -4.24 -9.89 8.32
N LYS A 129 -4.68 -10.89 9.09
CA LYS A 129 -4.64 -12.29 8.66
C LYS A 129 -5.40 -12.49 7.36
N GLU A 130 -6.62 -11.94 7.28
CA GLU A 130 -7.43 -11.92 6.04
C GLU A 130 -6.66 -11.29 4.88
N ALA A 131 -6.03 -10.13 5.11
CA ALA A 131 -5.26 -9.42 4.09
C ALA A 131 -4.08 -10.25 3.57
N ILE A 132 -3.30 -10.86 4.46
CA ILE A 132 -2.16 -11.72 4.10
C ILE A 132 -2.64 -12.96 3.36
N ASN A 133 -3.68 -13.63 3.85
CA ASN A 133 -4.29 -14.77 3.17
C ASN A 133 -4.79 -14.41 1.78
N SER A 134 -5.32 -13.19 1.59
CA SER A 134 -5.80 -12.74 0.27
C SER A 134 -4.68 -12.57 -0.76
N ILE A 135 -3.43 -12.35 -0.32
CA ILE A 135 -2.27 -12.16 -1.20
C ILE A 135 -1.31 -13.35 -1.21
N GLN A 136 -1.57 -14.42 -0.47
CA GLN A 136 -0.63 -15.54 -0.32
C GLN A 136 -0.22 -16.14 -1.66
N ASP A 137 -1.15 -16.25 -2.61
CA ASP A 137 -0.91 -16.82 -3.94
C ASP A 137 -0.22 -15.83 -4.90
N ASP A 138 -0.09 -14.58 -4.50
CA ASP A 138 0.58 -13.55 -5.30
C ASP A 138 2.11 -13.56 -5.08
N PHE A 139 2.62 -14.31 -4.10
CA PHE A 139 4.03 -14.34 -3.70
C PHE A 139 4.51 -15.76 -3.43
N ASP A 140 5.75 -16.10 -3.81
CA ASP A 140 6.34 -17.41 -3.48
C ASP A 140 6.62 -17.54 -1.97
N LYS A 141 6.91 -16.41 -1.30
CA LYS A 141 7.18 -16.34 0.14
C LYS A 141 6.65 -15.05 0.74
N ILE A 142 5.99 -15.15 1.89
CA ILE A 142 5.66 -14.00 2.74
C ILE A 142 6.34 -14.21 4.09
N LEU A 143 7.17 -13.25 4.50
CA LEU A 143 7.83 -13.21 5.80
C LEU A 143 7.22 -12.07 6.62
N VAL A 144 6.69 -12.40 7.79
CA VAL A 144 6.17 -11.40 8.73
C VAL A 144 7.00 -11.40 10.00
N ILE A 145 7.49 -10.22 10.37
CA ILE A 145 8.23 -9.97 11.60
C ILE A 145 7.29 -9.18 12.52
N THR A 146 6.94 -9.78 13.65
CA THR A 146 5.96 -9.22 14.58
C THR A 146 6.16 -9.76 15.99
N HIS A 147 5.85 -8.93 16.98
CA HIS A 147 5.74 -9.34 18.39
C HIS A 147 4.30 -9.71 18.79
N ILE A 148 3.34 -9.63 17.86
CA ILE A 148 1.92 -9.93 18.09
C ILE A 148 1.73 -11.45 18.10
N GLU A 149 1.39 -12.02 19.26
CA GLU A 149 1.23 -13.47 19.40
C GLU A 149 0.03 -14.00 18.62
N GLU A 150 -1.03 -13.21 18.48
CA GLU A 150 -2.26 -13.60 17.80
C GLU A 150 -2.05 -13.86 16.30
N LEU A 151 -0.97 -13.36 15.69
CA LEU A 151 -0.63 -13.65 14.29
C LEU A 151 -0.01 -15.03 14.08
N ARG A 152 0.36 -15.75 15.15
CA ARG A 152 1.01 -17.07 15.07
C ARG A 152 0.21 -18.06 14.24
N ASP A 153 -1.11 -18.11 14.44
CA ASP A 153 -1.98 -19.09 13.76
C ASP A 153 -2.21 -18.79 12.27
N ALA A 154 -1.77 -17.63 11.77
CA ALA A 154 -1.89 -17.26 10.37
C ALA A 154 -0.77 -17.85 9.49
N PHE A 155 0.29 -18.39 10.11
CA PHE A 155 1.45 -18.89 9.39
C PHE A 155 1.74 -20.35 9.75
N PRO A 156 2.00 -21.22 8.75
CA PRO A 156 2.28 -22.63 8.99
C PRO A 156 3.70 -22.90 9.52
N THR A 157 4.59 -21.91 9.50
CA THR A 157 5.97 -22.04 9.94
C THR A 157 6.39 -20.76 10.63
N ARG A 158 7.05 -20.89 11.78
CA ARG A 158 7.46 -19.78 12.63
C ARG A 158 8.94 -19.89 12.97
N ILE A 159 9.56 -18.71 13.10
CA ILE A 159 10.91 -18.56 13.64
C ILE A 159 10.78 -17.74 14.92
N ASP A 160 10.91 -18.39 16.07
CA ASP A 160 10.87 -17.73 17.37
C ASP A 160 12.25 -17.19 17.73
N VAL A 161 12.30 -15.90 18.09
CA VAL A 161 13.52 -15.24 18.56
C VAL A 161 13.48 -15.16 20.08
N ILE A 162 14.25 -16.00 20.76
CA ILE A 162 14.24 -16.14 22.23
C ILE A 162 15.47 -15.42 22.81
N LYS A 163 15.23 -14.40 23.64
CA LYS A 163 16.30 -13.66 24.34
C LYS A 163 16.83 -14.47 25.52
N THR A 164 18.15 -14.59 25.61
CA THR A 164 18.89 -15.28 26.67
C THR A 164 19.94 -14.35 27.31
N ALA A 165 20.63 -14.80 28.36
CA ALA A 165 21.70 -14.03 29.01
C ALA A 165 22.93 -13.81 28.11
N GLU A 166 23.13 -14.69 27.11
CA GLU A 166 24.32 -14.71 26.24
C GLU A 166 24.04 -14.09 24.85
N GLY A 167 22.79 -13.71 24.58
CA GLY A 167 22.35 -13.20 23.27
C GLY A 167 20.94 -13.69 22.93
N SER A 168 20.59 -13.75 21.65
CA SER A 168 19.33 -14.34 21.19
C SER A 168 19.57 -15.69 20.53
N THR A 169 18.62 -16.61 20.71
CA THR A 169 18.58 -17.93 20.06
C THR A 169 17.35 -18.04 19.17
N LEU A 170 17.40 -18.92 18.17
CA LEU A 170 16.31 -19.14 17.22
C LEU A 170 15.74 -20.55 17.38
N GLU A 171 14.42 -20.66 17.40
CA GLU A 171 13.69 -21.94 17.34
C GLU A 171 12.75 -21.91 16.14
N VAL A 172 12.62 -23.03 15.43
CA VAL A 172 11.71 -23.17 14.29
C VAL A 172 10.59 -24.11 14.68
N SER A 173 9.34 -23.67 14.56
CA SER A 173 8.13 -24.42 14.90
C SER A 173 7.10 -24.38 13.77
#